data_AF-A0A6J1D4Y4-F1
#
_entry.id   AF-A0A6J1D4Y4-F1
#
_cell.length_a   1.000
_cell.length_b   1.000
_cell.length_c   1.000
_cell.angle_alpha   90.00
_cell.angle_beta   90.00
_cell.angle_gamma   90.00
#
_symmetry.space_group_name_H-M   'P 1'
#
loop_
_entity.id
_entity.type
_entity.pdbx_description
1 polymer ?
#
loop_
_entity_poly.entity_id
_entity_poly.type
_entity_poly.pdbx_seq_one_letter_code
_entity_poly.pdbx_strand_id
1 'polypeptide(L)'
;MLHQRPPPFSVLAAFSLCCSSALVSFSHGDSQTPFSQMPPISGWRNDEYYNGGGLGLGSPMGSIAEGPITEPVEHSFFVLAAERTRRKDPLSGFQVYSGGWNISDRHYWASVGFTAVPLFAVAAAWLLGFGICLLIISLCYFCCGMQSYGYSRTAYTLSLFFLIMFSIAAIIGCVILYIGQGRFHNSTSETLEYVIDQADLTAQKLRDVSDYFAAAKQTGVDQVFLPSDVQTDIDQIETKINSSASILADKSVHNSNDIKDLLDSIRLALIIVAAIMLLLTFLGFLFSMFGMQLLVYILVITGWLLVTGTFILSGTFLILHNAAADTCIAMDEWVQNPAAHTALDDVLPCVDKETAQETLVKSKEVSAKLVDLVNEVITNVSNINFSPNFKPMYFNQSGPILPTLCNPFHPDLTPRTCSSGEVDLQNATQVWGGYVCQVSPTGDNICITTGRLTPSLYNQMASGVNLSNALSNYGPTLVELQDCSFVRQTFNEIHRNYCPGLQQYSRWVYVGLSTISIAVMLSLILWIIYGRERRHRAYTNGLITKPTGEELEGNKES
;
A
#
# COMPACT_ATOMS: atom_id res chain seq x y z
N MET A 1 57.58 -6.57 -38.64
CA MET A 1 57.19 -7.36 -37.46
C MET A 1 56.75 -6.40 -36.36
N LEU A 2 55.44 -6.21 -36.20
CA LEU A 2 54.81 -5.70 -34.98
C LEU A 2 53.36 -6.16 -35.07
N HIS A 3 53.07 -7.22 -34.32
CA HIS A 3 51.85 -8.00 -34.38
C HIS A 3 50.83 -7.34 -33.44
N GLN A 4 49.96 -6.48 -33.96
CA GLN A 4 48.82 -5.96 -33.18
C GLN A 4 47.67 -6.99 -33.24
N ARG A 5 47.43 -7.64 -32.09
CA ARG A 5 46.27 -8.49 -31.79
C ARG A 5 44.95 -7.70 -31.81
N PRO A 6 43.79 -8.37 -31.98
CA PRO A 6 42.53 -7.70 -32.33
C PRO A 6 41.79 -7.14 -31.10
N PRO A 7 41.23 -5.91 -31.16
CA PRO A 7 40.26 -5.44 -30.19
C PRO A 7 38.94 -5.10 -30.89
N PRO A 8 38.04 -6.08 -31.06
CA PRO A 8 36.68 -5.84 -30.55
C PRO A 8 36.01 -7.07 -29.91
N PHE A 9 36.50 -8.28 -30.18
CA PHE A 9 35.89 -9.54 -29.70
C PHE A 9 36.12 -9.76 -28.19
N SER A 10 37.29 -9.40 -27.66
CA SER A 10 37.59 -9.54 -26.23
C SER A 10 36.85 -8.56 -25.33
N VAL A 11 36.57 -7.34 -25.80
CA VAL A 11 35.94 -6.30 -24.98
C VAL A 11 34.43 -6.58 -24.83
N LEU A 12 33.74 -6.91 -25.92
CA LEU A 12 32.32 -7.27 -25.91
C LEU A 12 32.04 -8.60 -25.19
N ALA A 13 32.93 -9.59 -25.33
CA ALA A 13 32.82 -10.85 -24.60
C ALA A 13 33.12 -10.69 -23.10
N ALA A 14 34.14 -9.90 -22.72
CA ALA A 14 34.44 -9.60 -21.32
C ALA A 14 33.33 -8.78 -20.66
N PHE A 15 32.73 -7.81 -21.38
CA PHE A 15 31.59 -7.04 -20.89
C PHE A 15 30.35 -7.92 -20.67
N SER A 16 30.10 -8.86 -21.58
CA SER A 16 28.99 -9.83 -21.50
C SER A 16 29.16 -10.85 -20.37
N LEU A 17 30.39 -11.34 -20.14
CA LEU A 17 30.75 -12.24 -19.03
C LEU A 17 30.68 -11.53 -17.66
N CYS A 18 31.12 -10.27 -17.56
CA CYS A 18 30.99 -9.47 -16.34
C CYS A 18 29.53 -9.15 -16.00
N CYS A 19 28.69 -8.80 -16.99
CA CYS A 19 27.27 -8.54 -16.74
C CYS A 19 26.49 -9.82 -16.36
N SER A 20 26.86 -10.97 -16.92
CA SER A 20 26.22 -12.26 -16.61
C SER A 20 26.56 -12.74 -15.18
N SER A 21 27.81 -12.55 -14.74
CA SER A 21 28.26 -12.94 -13.40
C SER A 21 27.72 -12.02 -12.29
N ALA A 22 27.54 -10.72 -12.56
CA ALA A 22 26.89 -9.80 -11.63
C ALA A 22 25.40 -10.11 -11.39
N LEU A 23 24.72 -10.79 -12.33
CA LEU A 23 23.29 -11.11 -12.25
C LEU A 23 23.00 -12.52 -11.70
N VAL A 24 23.89 -13.49 -11.89
CA VAL A 24 23.76 -14.83 -11.29
C VAL A 24 23.82 -14.77 -9.76
N SER A 25 24.55 -13.81 -9.18
CA SER A 25 24.55 -13.54 -7.73
C SER A 25 23.19 -13.09 -7.17
N PHE A 26 22.24 -12.64 -8.01
CA PHE A 26 20.89 -12.28 -7.58
C PHE A 26 19.88 -13.46 -7.64
N SER A 27 20.27 -14.61 -8.19
CA SER A 27 19.40 -15.80 -8.27
C SER A 27 19.45 -16.68 -7.01
N HIS A 28 20.47 -16.53 -6.16
CA HIS A 28 20.49 -17.09 -4.81
C HIS A 28 20.15 -15.98 -3.81
N GLY A 29 18.87 -15.84 -3.50
CA GLY A 29 18.50 -15.32 -2.18
C GLY A 29 19.00 -16.34 -1.16
N ASP A 30 19.82 -15.88 -0.22
CA ASP A 30 20.37 -16.68 0.87
C ASP A 30 19.27 -17.50 1.55
N SER A 31 19.28 -18.80 1.24
CA SER A 31 18.76 -19.84 2.09
C SER A 31 19.62 -19.89 3.35
N GLN A 32 19.00 -19.64 4.50
CA GLN A 32 19.41 -20.00 5.87
C GLN A 32 20.85 -20.53 6.02
N THR A 33 21.69 -19.76 6.70
CA THR A 33 22.85 -20.33 7.43
C THR A 33 22.62 -20.20 8.94
N PRO A 34 23.12 -21.15 9.76
CA PRO A 34 22.74 -21.28 11.16
C PRO A 34 23.55 -20.36 12.09
N PHE A 35 22.86 -19.87 13.12
CA PHE A 35 23.31 -19.27 14.38
C PHE A 35 24.82 -19.19 14.68
N SER A 36 25.28 -18.00 15.07
CA SER A 36 26.27 -17.84 16.15
C SER A 36 26.04 -16.53 16.93
N GLN A 37 25.65 -16.72 18.20
CA GLN A 37 25.74 -15.87 19.40
C GLN A 37 25.69 -14.32 19.27
N MET A 38 24.57 -13.80 19.78
CA MET A 38 24.32 -12.40 20.16
C MET A 38 25.16 -12.00 21.40
N PRO A 39 25.87 -10.85 21.42
CA PRO A 39 26.22 -10.18 22.67
C PRO A 39 25.05 -9.30 23.16
N PRO A 40 24.95 -9.02 24.46
CA PRO A 40 23.81 -8.30 25.03
C PRO A 40 23.78 -6.84 24.58
N ILE A 41 22.57 -6.34 24.40
CA ILE A 41 22.18 -4.97 24.05
C ILE A 41 22.48 -4.07 25.25
N SER A 42 23.65 -3.43 25.26
CA SER A 42 23.90 -2.24 26.08
C SER A 42 25.06 -1.45 25.50
N GLY A 43 24.76 -0.31 24.88
CA GLY A 43 25.77 0.66 24.47
C GLY A 43 25.77 0.96 22.98
N TRP A 44 24.74 1.67 22.52
CA TRP A 44 24.90 2.54 21.36
C TRP A 44 24.71 3.98 21.83
N ARG A 45 25.84 4.67 21.89
CA ARG A 45 25.98 6.11 22.15
C ARG A 45 25.54 6.82 20.87
N ASN A 46 24.44 7.58 20.95
CA ASN A 46 23.99 8.44 19.87
C ASN A 46 24.85 9.71 19.87
N ASP A 47 25.74 9.84 18.88
CA ASP A 47 26.33 11.14 18.54
C ASP A 47 25.39 11.81 17.52
N GLU A 48 24.55 12.73 18.01
CA GLU A 48 23.77 13.66 17.19
C GLU A 48 24.69 14.75 16.61
N TYR A 49 24.70 14.88 15.29
CA TYR A 49 25.39 15.96 14.57
C TYR A 49 24.34 16.90 13.95
N TYR A 50 23.84 17.87 14.72
CA TYR A 50 23.12 19.02 14.18
C TYR A 50 24.11 20.07 13.69
N ASN A 51 24.16 20.27 12.37
CA ASN A 51 24.96 21.32 11.74
C ASN A 51 24.08 22.56 11.54
N GLY A 52 24.15 23.51 12.47
CA GLY A 52 23.61 24.86 12.34
C GLY A 52 24.73 25.87 12.60
N GLY A 53 25.36 26.36 11.53
CA GLY A 53 26.40 27.39 11.62
C GLY A 53 25.81 28.80 11.73
N GLY A 54 26.36 29.62 12.63
CA GLY A 54 26.28 31.07 12.48
C GLY A 54 26.33 31.93 13.75
N LEU A 55 27.55 32.16 14.25
CA LEU A 55 28.05 33.40 14.91
C LEU A 55 27.46 33.86 16.25
N GLY A 56 28.27 33.77 17.31
CA GLY A 56 28.09 34.49 18.58
C GLY A 56 29.38 34.50 19.42
N LEU A 57 29.95 35.69 19.58
CA LEU A 57 31.20 36.02 20.28
C LEU A 57 30.97 36.11 21.80
N GLY A 58 31.86 35.53 22.62
CA GLY A 58 32.16 35.98 24.00
C GLY A 58 31.48 35.25 25.18
N SER A 59 32.29 34.56 26.00
CA SER A 59 31.97 34.19 27.39
C SER A 59 32.10 35.43 28.33
N PRO A 60 31.62 35.45 29.61
CA PRO A 60 31.97 34.47 30.66
C PRO A 60 30.90 34.10 31.72
N MET A 61 31.03 32.88 32.24
CA MET A 61 30.94 32.42 33.64
C MET A 61 29.82 32.94 34.57
N GLY A 62 28.92 32.04 34.98
CA GLY A 62 27.99 32.21 36.12
C GLY A 62 27.44 30.86 36.58
N SER A 63 27.72 30.50 37.83
CA SER A 63 27.35 29.25 38.52
C SER A 63 26.03 29.39 39.28
N ILE A 64 24.96 28.63 38.96
CA ILE A 64 23.80 28.43 39.86
C ILE A 64 23.14 27.05 39.63
N ALA A 65 23.13 26.26 40.71
CA ALA A 65 22.20 25.22 41.20
C ALA A 65 21.49 24.24 40.23
N GLU A 66 21.77 22.95 40.42
CA GLU A 66 20.94 21.80 40.02
C GLU A 66 19.61 21.78 40.78
N GLY A 67 18.50 21.84 40.02
CA GLY A 67 17.19 21.32 40.41
C GLY A 67 16.94 19.97 39.71
N PRO A 68 16.08 19.09 40.25
CA PRO A 68 15.98 17.71 39.79
C PRO A 68 15.40 17.67 38.37
N ILE A 69 16.15 17.04 37.48
CA ILE A 69 15.71 16.68 36.14
C ILE A 69 14.65 15.59 36.32
N THR A 70 13.38 15.90 36.05
CA THR A 70 12.39 14.89 35.70
C THR A 70 12.89 14.21 34.43
N GLU A 71 13.25 12.93 34.55
CA GLU A 71 13.57 12.09 33.39
C GLU A 71 12.40 12.16 32.39
N PRO A 72 12.65 12.46 31.11
CA PRO A 72 11.65 12.24 30.09
C PRO A 72 11.43 10.74 29.98
N VAL A 73 10.18 10.31 30.10
CA VAL A 73 9.75 8.94 29.81
C VAL A 73 10.18 8.61 28.39
N GLU A 74 11.23 7.82 28.23
CA GLU A 74 11.62 7.22 26.94
C GLU A 74 10.48 6.29 26.51
N HIS A 75 9.57 6.78 25.68
CA HIS A 75 8.78 5.89 24.85
C HIS A 75 9.74 5.29 23.82
N SER A 76 10.21 4.08 24.10
CA SER A 76 11.03 3.30 23.18
C SER A 76 10.26 3.08 21.89
N PHE A 77 10.60 3.82 20.83
CA PHE A 77 10.06 3.64 19.48
C PHE A 77 10.35 2.21 19.01
N PHE A 78 9.31 1.47 18.67
CA PHE A 78 9.48 0.14 18.08
C PHE A 78 9.67 0.28 16.57
N VAL A 79 10.78 -0.25 16.09
CA VAL A 79 11.21 -0.13 14.71
C VAL A 79 10.63 -1.28 13.90
N LEU A 80 9.69 -0.98 13.00
CA LEU A 80 9.03 -1.96 12.15
C LEU A 80 9.97 -2.49 11.05
N ALA A 81 9.85 -3.76 10.70
CA ALA A 81 10.63 -4.48 9.70
C ALA A 81 12.16 -4.24 9.79
N ALA A 82 12.69 -4.10 11.01
CA ALA A 82 14.06 -3.67 11.27
C ALA A 82 15.11 -4.57 10.57
N GLU A 83 14.94 -5.89 10.66
CA GLU A 83 15.90 -6.84 10.07
C GLU A 83 15.87 -6.81 8.53
N ARG A 84 14.68 -6.71 7.95
CA ARG A 84 14.50 -6.73 6.48
C ARG A 84 14.94 -5.43 5.80
N THR A 85 14.79 -4.31 6.50
CA THR A 85 15.14 -2.96 6.00
C THR A 85 16.62 -2.64 6.18
N ARG A 86 17.39 -3.51 6.85
CA ARG A 86 18.81 -3.35 7.11
C ARG A 86 19.64 -3.40 5.82
N ARG A 87 19.78 -2.24 5.17
CA ARG A 87 20.38 -2.06 3.84
C ARG A 87 21.31 -0.85 3.85
N LYS A 88 22.22 -0.74 2.87
CA LYS A 88 23.08 0.44 2.75
C LYS A 88 22.26 1.64 2.32
N ASP A 89 22.44 2.77 3.00
CA ASP A 89 21.82 4.03 2.66
C ASP A 89 22.83 5.02 2.06
N PRO A 90 22.69 5.39 0.77
CA PRO A 90 23.60 6.31 0.12
C PRO A 90 23.53 7.74 0.67
N LEU A 91 22.45 8.15 1.33
CA LEU A 91 22.33 9.49 1.92
C LEU A 91 23.05 9.63 3.26
N SER A 92 23.34 8.53 3.94
CA SER A 92 24.14 8.47 5.18
C SER A 92 25.56 7.95 4.94
N GLY A 93 26.13 8.23 3.77
CA GLY A 93 27.51 7.79 3.46
C GLY A 93 27.67 6.28 3.35
N PHE A 94 26.62 5.58 2.88
CA PHE A 94 26.56 4.12 2.74
C PHE A 94 26.59 3.34 4.05
N GLN A 95 26.29 4.01 5.17
CA GLN A 95 26.04 3.33 6.44
C GLN A 95 24.79 2.43 6.33
N VAL A 96 24.74 1.43 7.20
CA VAL A 96 23.59 0.53 7.25
C VAL A 96 22.41 1.27 7.88
N TYR A 97 21.33 1.39 7.13
CA TYR A 97 20.08 1.95 7.59
C TYR A 97 19.48 1.05 8.68
N SER A 98 19.13 1.65 9.81
CA SER A 98 18.57 0.99 10.99
C SER A 98 17.23 1.58 11.45
N GLY A 99 16.66 2.51 10.68
CA GLY A 99 15.42 3.23 11.03
C GLY A 99 14.13 2.43 10.80
N GLY A 100 14.21 1.22 10.26
CA GLY A 100 13.03 0.38 9.98
C GLY A 100 12.18 0.86 8.81
N TRP A 101 11.03 0.24 8.63
CA TRP A 101 10.05 0.71 7.66
C TRP A 101 9.47 2.05 8.12
N ASN A 102 9.66 3.09 7.31
CA ASN A 102 9.07 4.40 7.50
C ASN A 102 8.90 5.10 6.14
N ILE A 103 7.65 5.20 5.66
CA ILE A 103 7.37 5.75 4.33
C ILE A 103 7.61 7.27 4.22
N SER A 104 7.63 7.96 5.36
CA SER A 104 7.90 9.41 5.44
C SER A 104 9.39 9.73 5.51
N ASP A 105 10.23 8.74 5.83
CA ASP A 105 11.67 8.92 5.92
C ASP A 105 12.35 8.84 4.55
N ARG A 106 13.20 9.83 4.27
CA ARG A 106 14.01 9.88 3.06
C ARG A 106 15.13 8.83 3.06
N HIS A 107 15.68 8.51 4.22
CA HIS A 107 16.75 7.50 4.34
C HIS A 107 16.21 6.09 4.08
N TYR A 108 14.98 5.79 4.50
CA TYR A 108 14.25 4.58 4.07
C TYR A 108 14.20 4.47 2.53
N TRP A 109 13.64 5.46 1.83
CA TRP A 109 13.53 5.41 0.37
C TRP A 109 14.88 5.34 -0.36
N ALA A 110 15.90 6.02 0.16
CA ALA A 110 17.26 5.93 -0.38
C ALA A 110 17.85 4.52 -0.21
N SER A 111 17.65 3.87 0.94
CA SER A 111 18.11 2.51 1.21
C SER A 111 17.40 1.47 0.34
N VAL A 112 16.08 1.59 0.16
CA VAL A 112 15.29 0.72 -0.73
C VAL A 112 15.70 0.95 -2.17
N GLY A 113 15.83 2.22 -2.59
CA GLY A 113 16.29 2.59 -3.93
C GLY A 113 17.67 2.04 -4.27
N PHE A 114 18.57 1.97 -3.28
CA PHE A 114 19.92 1.44 -3.46
C PHE A 114 19.93 -0.03 -3.91
N THR A 115 18.90 -0.81 -3.57
CA THR A 115 18.78 -2.22 -4.02
C THR A 115 18.67 -2.37 -5.54
N ALA A 116 18.17 -1.35 -6.24
CA ALA A 116 18.01 -1.35 -7.70
C ALA A 116 19.20 -0.75 -8.46
N VAL A 117 20.20 -0.20 -7.76
CA VAL A 117 21.41 0.37 -8.37
C VAL A 117 22.09 -0.56 -9.37
N PRO A 118 22.23 -1.88 -9.14
CA PRO A 118 22.82 -2.78 -10.13
C PRO A 118 22.09 -2.76 -11.49
N LEU A 119 20.75 -2.71 -11.50
CA LEU A 119 19.96 -2.67 -12.73
C LEU A 119 20.10 -1.31 -13.43
N PHE A 120 20.10 -0.21 -12.68
CA PHE A 120 20.33 1.12 -13.25
C PHE A 120 21.76 1.31 -13.76
N ALA A 121 22.75 0.73 -13.08
CA ALA A 121 24.14 0.74 -13.51
C ALA A 121 24.31 -0.04 -14.83
N VAL A 122 23.68 -1.22 -14.96
CA VAL A 122 23.66 -1.97 -16.22
C VAL A 122 22.96 -1.17 -17.32
N ALA A 123 21.83 -0.51 -17.03
CA ALA A 123 21.14 0.35 -17.99
C ALA A 123 22.03 1.50 -18.48
N ALA A 124 22.70 2.21 -17.57
CA ALA A 124 23.58 3.32 -17.90
C ALA A 124 24.82 2.84 -18.69
N ALA A 125 25.42 1.74 -18.25
CA ALA A 125 26.58 1.13 -18.90
C ALA A 125 26.22 0.64 -20.32
N TRP A 126 25.02 0.07 -20.50
CA TRP A 126 24.51 -0.32 -21.81
C TRP A 126 24.22 0.88 -22.69
N LEU A 127 23.52 1.89 -22.17
CA LEU A 127 23.18 3.10 -22.93
C LEU A 127 24.43 3.81 -23.43
N LEU A 128 25.38 4.10 -22.54
CA LEU A 128 26.61 4.81 -22.86
C LEU A 128 27.59 3.93 -23.64
N GLY A 129 27.85 2.71 -23.17
CA GLY A 129 28.83 1.81 -23.77
C GLY A 129 28.45 1.39 -25.18
N PHE A 130 27.20 0.96 -25.38
CA PHE A 130 26.72 0.55 -26.71
C PHE A 130 26.63 1.76 -27.65
N GLY A 131 26.17 2.92 -27.15
CA GLY A 131 26.11 4.17 -27.92
C GLY A 131 27.49 4.63 -28.41
N ILE A 132 28.50 4.65 -27.53
CA ILE A 132 29.88 4.99 -27.89
C ILE A 132 30.44 3.98 -28.89
N CYS A 133 30.19 2.68 -28.71
CA CYS A 133 30.63 1.66 -29.67
C CYS A 133 30.05 1.91 -31.06
N LEU A 134 28.76 2.22 -31.18
CA LEU A 134 28.12 2.54 -32.46
C LEU A 134 28.70 3.81 -33.10
N LEU A 135 28.97 4.84 -32.30
CA LEU A 135 29.61 6.08 -32.77
C LEU A 135 31.02 5.83 -33.32
N ILE A 136 31.84 5.05 -32.60
CA ILE A 136 33.19 4.67 -33.06
C ILE A 136 33.11 3.87 -34.35
N ILE A 137 32.21 2.89 -34.44
CA ILE A 137 32.03 2.09 -35.67
C ILE A 137 31.63 2.99 -36.85
N SER A 138 30.74 3.95 -36.64
CA SER A 138 30.32 4.93 -37.66
C SER A 138 31.48 5.82 -38.11
N LEU A 139 32.26 6.37 -37.17
CA LEU A 139 33.44 7.19 -37.45
C LEU A 139 34.54 6.41 -38.18
N CYS A 140 34.82 5.18 -37.75
CA CYS A 140 35.77 4.31 -38.42
C CYS A 140 35.32 3.97 -39.85
N TYR A 141 34.03 3.73 -40.08
CA TYR A 141 33.50 3.50 -41.43
C TYR A 141 33.70 4.71 -42.35
N PHE A 142 33.58 5.93 -41.81
CA PHE A 142 33.76 7.17 -42.57
C PHE A 142 35.24 7.54 -42.79
N CYS A 143 36.12 7.23 -41.82
CA CYS A 143 37.53 7.65 -41.83
C CYS A 143 38.52 6.59 -42.35
N CYS A 144 38.21 5.30 -42.22
CA CYS A 144 39.12 4.20 -42.55
C CYS A 144 38.33 3.10 -43.26
N GLY A 145 38.47 2.98 -44.58
CA GLY A 145 37.87 1.87 -45.33
C GLY A 145 38.17 0.53 -44.64
N MET A 146 37.11 -0.21 -44.28
CA MET A 146 37.23 -1.43 -43.47
C MET A 146 38.19 -2.44 -44.10
N GLN A 147 39.23 -2.84 -43.36
CA GLN A 147 40.10 -3.94 -43.74
C GLN A 147 39.33 -5.28 -43.70
N SER A 148 39.45 -6.06 -44.77
CA SER A 148 38.73 -7.32 -44.94
C SER A 148 39.25 -8.38 -43.96
N TYR A 149 38.48 -8.63 -42.90
CA TYR A 149 38.68 -9.80 -42.04
C TYR A 149 38.18 -11.08 -42.74
N GLY A 150 38.85 -12.20 -42.50
CA GLY A 150 38.46 -13.51 -43.03
C GLY A 150 37.23 -14.09 -42.33
N TYR A 151 36.42 -14.85 -43.08
CA TYR A 151 35.24 -15.56 -42.59
C TYR A 151 35.59 -16.64 -41.56
N SER A 152 34.86 -16.69 -40.45
CA SER A 152 34.98 -17.76 -39.44
C SER A 152 33.70 -18.61 -39.34
N ARG A 153 33.79 -19.87 -39.77
CA ARG A 153 32.67 -20.82 -39.74
C ARG A 153 32.18 -21.11 -38.31
N THR A 154 33.09 -21.15 -37.35
CA THR A 154 32.75 -21.41 -35.93
C THR A 154 31.98 -20.24 -35.33
N ALA A 155 32.40 -19.01 -35.59
CA ALA A 155 31.70 -17.81 -35.12
C ALA A 155 30.29 -17.68 -35.71
N TYR A 156 30.12 -18.02 -37.00
CA TYR A 156 28.82 -18.03 -37.66
C TYR A 156 27.85 -19.05 -37.03
N THR A 157 28.28 -20.30 -36.88
CA THR A 157 27.42 -21.37 -36.31
C THR A 157 27.09 -21.12 -34.85
N LEU A 158 28.06 -20.66 -34.05
CA LEU A 158 27.88 -20.37 -32.64
C LEU A 158 26.93 -19.18 -32.42
N SER A 159 27.08 -18.12 -33.20
CA SER A 159 26.20 -16.94 -33.13
C SER A 159 24.76 -17.31 -33.45
N LEU A 160 24.54 -18.16 -34.45
CA LEU A 160 23.20 -18.64 -34.81
C LEU A 160 22.55 -19.44 -33.67
N PHE A 161 23.31 -20.36 -33.05
CA PHE A 161 22.83 -21.15 -31.92
C PHE A 161 22.40 -20.26 -30.75
N PHE A 162 23.25 -19.30 -30.35
CA PHE A 162 22.92 -18.37 -29.27
C PHE A 162 21.74 -17.45 -29.62
N LEU A 163 21.61 -17.01 -30.86
CA LEU A 163 20.45 -16.22 -31.30
C LEU A 163 19.13 -16.98 -31.13
N ILE A 164 19.10 -18.28 -31.45
CA ILE A 164 17.92 -19.12 -31.23
C ILE A 164 17.63 -19.22 -29.72
N MET A 165 18.64 -19.51 -28.91
CA MET A 165 18.50 -19.63 -27.45
C MET A 165 18.00 -18.32 -26.81
N PHE A 166 18.55 -17.16 -27.17
CA PHE A 166 18.10 -15.89 -26.62
C PHE A 166 16.73 -15.47 -27.14
N SER A 167 16.35 -15.85 -28.36
CA SER A 167 14.98 -15.64 -28.85
C SER A 167 13.97 -16.45 -28.01
N ILE A 168 14.29 -17.71 -27.69
CA ILE A 168 13.46 -18.53 -26.78
C ILE A 168 13.42 -17.91 -25.37
N ALA A 169 14.55 -17.47 -24.84
CA ALA A 169 14.61 -16.81 -23.52
C ALA A 169 13.78 -15.52 -23.48
N ALA A 170 13.80 -14.72 -24.56
CA ALA A 170 12.96 -13.52 -24.67
C ALA A 170 11.47 -13.87 -24.68
N ILE A 171 11.07 -14.94 -25.38
CA ILE A 171 9.68 -15.44 -25.36
C ILE A 171 9.27 -15.86 -23.94
N ILE A 172 10.11 -16.65 -23.26
CA ILE A 172 9.85 -17.06 -21.87
C ILE A 172 9.73 -15.84 -20.95
N GLY A 173 10.64 -14.88 -21.07
CA GLY A 173 10.60 -13.63 -20.30
C GLY A 173 9.30 -12.84 -20.54
N CYS A 174 8.84 -12.76 -21.78
CA CYS A 174 7.57 -12.10 -22.13
C CYS A 174 6.36 -12.83 -21.54
N VAL A 175 6.37 -14.16 -21.54
CA VAL A 175 5.30 -14.97 -20.90
C VAL A 175 5.28 -14.73 -19.39
N ILE A 176 6.45 -14.77 -18.73
CA ILE A 176 6.56 -14.48 -17.29
C ILE A 176 6.05 -13.08 -16.98
N LEU A 177 6.46 -12.07 -17.77
CA LEU A 177 6.01 -10.69 -17.61
C LEU A 177 4.50 -10.55 -17.82
N TYR A 178 3.93 -11.20 -18.83
CA TYR A 178 2.49 -11.17 -19.13
C TYR A 178 1.65 -11.78 -18.00
N ILE A 179 2.06 -12.94 -17.49
CA ILE A 179 1.35 -13.59 -16.38
C ILE A 179 1.57 -12.79 -15.08
N GLY A 180 2.81 -12.38 -14.82
CA GLY A 180 3.20 -11.64 -13.62
C GLY A 180 2.45 -10.32 -13.47
N GLN A 181 2.39 -9.51 -14.53
CA GLN A 181 1.70 -8.22 -14.50
C GLN A 181 0.19 -8.36 -14.30
N GLY A 182 -0.44 -9.36 -14.95
CA GLY A 182 -1.88 -9.59 -14.84
C GLY A 182 -2.26 -10.02 -13.42
N ARG A 183 -1.47 -10.93 -12.84
CA ARG A 183 -1.66 -11.39 -11.46
C ARG A 183 -1.33 -10.30 -10.43
N PHE A 184 -0.29 -9.50 -10.67
CA PHE A 184 0.08 -8.38 -9.80
C PHE A 184 -1.03 -7.32 -9.76
N HIS A 185 -1.54 -6.93 -10.93
CA HIS A 185 -2.67 -5.99 -11.03
C HIS A 185 -3.91 -6.53 -10.30
N ASN A 186 -4.30 -7.80 -10.55
CA ASN A 186 -5.47 -8.40 -9.89
C ASN A 186 -5.31 -8.45 -8.37
N SER A 187 -4.17 -8.95 -7.88
CA SER A 187 -3.89 -9.05 -6.45
C SER A 187 -3.86 -7.68 -5.77
N THR A 188 -3.31 -6.65 -6.41
CA THR A 188 -3.29 -5.29 -5.87
C THR A 188 -4.68 -4.67 -5.87
N SER A 189 -5.47 -4.88 -6.93
CA SER A 189 -6.86 -4.43 -7.01
C SER A 189 -7.74 -5.05 -5.93
N GLU A 190 -7.63 -6.37 -5.73
CA GLU A 190 -8.36 -7.10 -4.67
C GLU A 190 -7.96 -6.62 -3.27
N THR A 191 -6.67 -6.33 -3.05
CA THR A 191 -6.18 -5.78 -1.76
C THR A 191 -6.81 -4.40 -1.51
N LEU A 192 -6.86 -3.57 -2.53
CA LEU A 192 -7.37 -2.21 -2.44
C LEU A 192 -8.90 -2.17 -2.30
N GLU A 193 -9.61 -3.06 -2.97
CA GLU A 193 -11.05 -3.26 -2.79
C GLU A 193 -11.38 -3.69 -1.37
N TYR A 194 -10.62 -4.64 -0.80
CA TYR A 194 -10.76 -5.02 0.61
C TYR A 194 -10.56 -3.82 1.56
N VAL A 195 -9.56 -2.97 1.31
CA VAL A 195 -9.34 -1.76 2.12
C VAL A 195 -10.51 -0.78 2.01
N ILE A 196 -11.10 -0.59 0.82
CA ILE A 196 -12.30 0.24 0.65
C ILE A 196 -13.47 -0.36 1.42
N ASP A 197 -13.76 -1.64 1.28
CA ASP A 197 -14.87 -2.29 1.96
C ASP A 197 -14.78 -2.12 3.47
N GLN A 198 -13.57 -2.29 4.03
CA GLN A 198 -13.31 -2.06 5.44
C GLN A 198 -13.52 -0.59 5.84
N ALA A 199 -13.06 0.36 5.02
CA ALA A 199 -13.27 1.79 5.26
C ALA A 199 -14.75 2.19 5.21
N ASP A 200 -15.51 1.66 4.24
CA ASP A 200 -16.95 1.90 4.08
C ASP A 200 -17.75 1.31 5.23
N LEU A 201 -17.44 0.08 5.67
CA LEU A 201 -18.03 -0.52 6.87
C LEU A 201 -17.81 0.35 8.10
N THR A 202 -16.61 0.92 8.26
CA THR A 202 -16.29 1.81 9.38
C THR A 202 -17.03 3.14 9.27
N ALA A 203 -17.08 3.74 8.08
CA ALA A 203 -17.83 4.96 7.85
C ALA A 203 -19.34 4.76 8.07
N GLN A 204 -19.89 3.60 7.72
CA GLN A 204 -21.28 3.24 7.97
C GLN A 204 -21.56 3.10 9.47
N LYS A 205 -20.72 2.39 10.21
CA LYS A 205 -20.80 2.30 11.68
C LYS A 205 -20.81 3.68 12.35
N LEU A 206 -19.97 4.61 11.87
CA LEU A 206 -19.92 5.99 12.35
C LEU A 206 -21.22 6.76 12.03
N ARG A 207 -21.76 6.62 10.82
CA ARG A 207 -23.04 7.24 10.43
C ARG A 207 -24.21 6.73 11.27
N ASP A 208 -24.27 5.42 11.54
CA ASP A 208 -25.32 4.85 12.40
C ASP A 208 -25.29 5.49 13.80
N VAL A 209 -24.10 5.67 14.39
CA VAL A 209 -23.93 6.36 15.68
C VAL A 209 -24.42 7.80 15.60
N SER A 210 -24.07 8.52 14.53
CA SER A 210 -24.54 9.89 14.27
C SER A 210 -26.06 9.96 14.20
N ASP A 211 -26.70 9.02 13.50
CA ASP A 211 -28.15 8.95 13.35
C ASP A 211 -28.87 8.67 14.69
N TYR A 212 -28.28 7.82 15.55
CA TYR A 212 -28.82 7.60 16.90
C TYR A 212 -28.74 8.84 17.78
N PHE A 213 -27.66 9.62 17.70
CA PHE A 213 -27.54 10.90 18.41
C PHE A 213 -28.56 11.92 17.91
N ALA A 214 -28.73 12.05 16.59
CA ALA A 214 -29.72 12.94 15.99
C ALA A 214 -31.15 12.56 16.40
N ALA A 215 -31.46 11.26 16.42
CA ALA A 215 -32.75 10.74 16.87
C ALA A 215 -32.97 10.96 18.38
N ALA A 216 -31.94 10.81 19.21
CA ALA A 216 -32.01 11.08 20.65
C ALA A 216 -32.34 12.55 20.94
N LYS A 217 -31.75 13.49 20.18
CA LYS A 217 -32.05 14.93 20.29
C LYS A 217 -33.52 15.26 20.01
N GLN A 218 -34.10 14.64 18.99
CA GLN A 218 -35.49 14.89 18.58
C GLN A 218 -36.53 14.15 19.45
N THR A 219 -36.11 13.15 20.21
CA THR A 219 -37.01 12.36 21.05
C THR A 219 -37.34 13.11 22.33
N GLY A 220 -38.59 13.56 22.44
CA GLY A 220 -39.18 14.02 23.69
C GLY A 220 -40.24 13.04 24.20
N VAL A 221 -40.31 12.88 25.52
CA VAL A 221 -41.39 12.12 26.18
C VAL A 221 -42.27 13.11 26.93
N ASP A 222 -43.54 13.20 26.56
CA ASP A 222 -44.51 14.14 27.14
C ASP A 222 -44.04 15.61 27.13
N GLN A 223 -43.41 16.04 26.03
CA GLN A 223 -42.82 17.38 25.84
C GLN A 223 -41.59 17.68 26.73
N VAL A 224 -41.07 16.69 27.45
CA VAL A 224 -39.76 16.76 28.13
C VAL A 224 -38.69 16.28 27.15
N PHE A 225 -37.66 17.10 26.95
CA PHE A 225 -36.53 16.85 26.06
C PHE A 225 -35.23 16.75 26.85
N LEU A 226 -34.16 16.28 26.21
CA LEU A 226 -32.81 16.32 26.78
C LEU A 226 -32.41 17.76 27.15
N PRO A 227 -31.61 17.95 28.20
CA PRO A 227 -31.07 19.27 28.57
C PRO A 227 -30.35 19.97 27.42
N SER A 228 -30.39 21.31 27.37
CA SER A 228 -29.85 22.10 26.25
C SER A 228 -28.33 21.98 26.08
N ASP A 229 -27.60 21.75 27.16
CA ASP A 229 -26.17 21.44 27.18
C ASP A 229 -25.89 20.12 26.46
N VAL A 230 -26.64 19.06 26.79
CA VAL A 230 -26.54 17.75 26.13
C VAL A 230 -26.90 17.83 24.65
N GLN A 231 -27.92 18.61 24.29
CA GLN A 231 -28.27 18.83 22.88
C GLN A 231 -27.17 19.53 22.08
N THR A 232 -26.45 20.47 22.70
CA THR A 232 -25.33 21.18 22.06
C THR A 232 -24.13 20.26 21.87
N ASP A 233 -23.84 19.41 22.86
CA ASP A 233 -22.78 18.40 22.76
C ASP A 233 -23.08 17.38 21.65
N ILE A 234 -24.35 16.96 21.52
CA ILE A 234 -24.81 16.10 20.43
C ILE A 234 -24.54 16.75 19.06
N ASP A 235 -24.84 18.04 18.87
CA ASP A 235 -24.59 18.73 17.59
C ASP A 235 -23.10 18.76 17.21
N GLN A 236 -22.23 18.95 18.20
CA GLN A 236 -20.78 18.92 17.98
C GLN A 236 -20.27 17.52 17.62
N ILE A 237 -20.82 16.48 18.25
CA ILE A 237 -20.44 15.09 17.98
C ILE A 237 -20.96 14.64 16.61
N GLU A 238 -22.22 14.96 16.29
CA GLU A 238 -22.84 14.63 14.99
C GLU A 238 -22.03 15.21 13.84
N THR A 239 -21.69 16.50 13.91
CA THR A 239 -20.90 17.18 12.88
C THR A 239 -19.50 16.58 12.74
N LYS A 240 -18.80 16.30 13.84
CA LYS A 240 -17.48 15.66 13.82
C LYS A 240 -17.55 14.24 13.22
N ILE A 241 -18.42 13.38 13.73
CA ILE A 241 -18.55 11.99 13.28
C ILE A 241 -18.93 11.90 11.80
N ASN A 242 -19.92 12.67 11.36
CA ASN A 242 -20.34 12.67 9.97
C ASN A 242 -19.23 13.19 9.03
N SER A 243 -18.46 14.19 9.47
CA SER A 243 -17.30 14.68 8.71
C SER A 243 -16.18 13.64 8.63
N SER A 244 -15.86 12.94 9.72
CA SER A 244 -14.84 11.88 9.72
C SER A 244 -15.27 10.69 8.85
N ALA A 245 -16.55 10.30 8.91
CA ALA A 245 -17.10 9.21 8.10
C ALA A 245 -17.10 9.54 6.61
N SER A 246 -17.46 10.78 6.22
CA SER A 246 -17.41 11.20 4.82
C SER A 246 -15.99 11.32 4.30
N ILE A 247 -15.06 11.93 5.07
CA ILE A 247 -13.65 12.02 4.70
C ILE A 247 -13.04 10.62 4.52
N LEU A 248 -13.33 9.68 5.44
CA LEU A 248 -12.81 8.32 5.35
C LEU A 248 -13.31 7.60 4.09
N ALA A 249 -14.62 7.63 3.83
CA ALA A 249 -15.23 6.98 2.66
C ALA A 249 -14.74 7.62 1.36
N ASP A 250 -14.88 8.94 1.23
CA ASP A 250 -14.54 9.65 -0.01
C ASP A 250 -13.05 9.55 -0.34
N LYS A 251 -12.18 9.70 0.67
CA LYS A 251 -10.72 9.63 0.46
C LYS A 251 -10.25 8.21 0.16
N SER A 252 -10.88 7.19 0.76
CA SER A 252 -10.54 5.78 0.47
C SER A 252 -10.94 5.39 -0.96
N VAL A 253 -12.14 5.77 -1.39
CA VAL A 253 -12.60 5.54 -2.77
C VAL A 253 -11.74 6.30 -3.78
N HIS A 254 -11.47 7.58 -3.54
CA HIS A 254 -10.66 8.39 -4.45
C HIS A 254 -9.23 7.87 -4.57
N ASN A 255 -8.55 7.61 -3.44
CA ASN A 255 -7.19 7.06 -3.44
C ASN A 255 -7.14 5.70 -4.14
N SER A 256 -8.14 4.85 -3.91
CA SER A 256 -8.22 3.55 -4.60
C SER A 256 -8.34 3.74 -6.11
N ASN A 257 -9.27 4.57 -6.57
CA ASN A 257 -9.50 4.76 -7.99
C ASN A 257 -8.23 5.30 -8.67
N ASP A 258 -7.56 6.27 -8.06
CA ASP A 258 -6.29 6.80 -8.57
C ASP A 258 -5.20 5.72 -8.68
N ILE A 259 -5.09 4.84 -7.67
CA ILE A 259 -4.14 3.72 -7.69
C ILE A 259 -4.53 2.68 -8.76
N LYS A 260 -5.81 2.34 -8.90
CA LYS A 260 -6.32 1.40 -9.92
C LYS A 260 -6.05 1.94 -11.32
N ASP A 261 -6.35 3.20 -11.58
CA ASP A 261 -6.09 3.87 -12.87
C ASP A 261 -4.59 3.88 -13.21
N LEU A 262 -3.74 4.12 -12.21
CA LEU A 262 -2.29 4.03 -12.37
C LEU A 262 -1.85 2.58 -12.69
N LEU A 263 -2.37 1.58 -11.98
CA LEU A 263 -2.07 0.17 -12.23
C LEU A 263 -2.53 -0.28 -13.62
N ASP A 264 -3.69 0.18 -14.09
CA ASP A 264 -4.19 -0.08 -15.44
C ASP A 264 -3.30 0.54 -16.51
N SER A 265 -2.87 1.79 -16.30
CA SER A 265 -1.92 2.47 -17.16
C SER A 265 -0.59 1.72 -17.25
N ILE A 266 -0.08 1.26 -16.10
CA ILE A 266 1.16 0.47 -16.01
C ILE A 266 1.00 -0.87 -16.73
N ARG A 267 -0.12 -1.58 -16.51
CA ARG A 267 -0.41 -2.86 -17.18
C ARG A 267 -0.45 -2.68 -18.69
N LEU A 268 -1.13 -1.65 -19.19
CA LEU A 268 -1.16 -1.35 -20.62
C LEU A 268 0.25 -1.10 -21.17
N ALA A 269 1.04 -0.27 -20.48
CA ALA A 269 2.42 0.02 -20.88
C ALA A 269 3.30 -1.24 -20.91
N LEU A 270 3.19 -2.12 -19.91
CA LEU A 270 3.95 -3.37 -19.84
C LEU A 270 3.54 -4.37 -20.94
N ILE A 271 2.25 -4.47 -21.28
CA ILE A 271 1.78 -5.28 -22.42
C ILE A 271 2.38 -4.75 -23.73
N ILE A 272 2.34 -3.43 -23.95
CA ILE A 272 2.90 -2.78 -25.14
C ILE A 272 4.40 -3.05 -25.25
N VAL A 273 5.14 -2.86 -24.14
CA VAL A 273 6.58 -3.14 -24.09
C VAL A 273 6.88 -4.61 -24.41
N ALA A 274 6.14 -5.56 -23.83
CA ALA A 274 6.33 -6.98 -24.12
C ALA A 274 6.07 -7.30 -25.61
N ALA A 275 5.00 -6.75 -26.20
CA ALA A 275 4.67 -6.94 -27.60
C ALA A 275 5.74 -6.36 -28.54
N ILE A 276 6.24 -5.15 -28.25
CA ILE A 276 7.31 -4.50 -29.02
C ILE A 276 8.60 -5.33 -28.93
N MET A 277 8.95 -5.84 -27.74
CA MET A 277 10.16 -6.66 -27.56
C MET A 277 10.06 -8.02 -28.28
N LEU A 278 8.89 -8.66 -28.29
CA LEU A 278 8.64 -9.86 -29.09
C LEU A 278 8.73 -9.58 -30.59
N LEU A 279 8.12 -8.48 -31.05
CA LEU A 279 8.18 -8.11 -32.46
C LEU A 279 9.62 -7.80 -32.88
N LEU A 280 10.37 -7.07 -32.04
CA LEU A 280 11.76 -6.74 -32.29
C LEU A 280 12.63 -8.00 -32.39
N THR A 281 12.47 -8.94 -31.45
CA THR A 281 13.24 -10.20 -31.46
C THR A 281 12.92 -11.05 -32.67
N PHE A 282 11.64 -11.19 -33.02
CA PHE A 282 11.20 -11.93 -34.19
C PHE A 282 11.71 -11.31 -35.50
N LEU A 283 11.48 -10.01 -35.71
CA LEU A 283 11.92 -9.31 -36.92
C LEU A 283 13.44 -9.28 -37.03
N GLY A 284 14.15 -9.08 -35.93
CA GLY A 284 15.61 -9.08 -35.95
C GLY A 284 16.19 -10.45 -36.28
N PHE A 285 15.60 -11.53 -35.74
CA PHE A 285 15.97 -12.89 -36.14
C PHE A 285 15.70 -13.15 -37.63
N LEU A 286 14.53 -12.79 -38.14
CA LEU A 286 14.17 -12.97 -39.55
C LEU A 286 15.08 -12.16 -40.48
N PHE A 287 15.26 -10.87 -40.22
CA PHE A 287 16.04 -9.99 -41.09
C PHE A 287 17.54 -10.34 -41.05
N SER A 288 18.02 -10.82 -39.91
CA SER A 288 19.35 -11.44 -39.78
C SER A 288 19.48 -12.68 -40.68
N MET A 289 18.46 -13.56 -40.70
CA MET A 289 18.41 -14.74 -41.56
C MET A 289 18.24 -14.44 -43.05
N PHE A 290 17.60 -13.34 -43.45
CA PHE A 290 17.51 -12.92 -44.85
C PHE A 290 18.71 -12.09 -45.31
N GLY A 291 19.48 -11.50 -44.37
CA GLY A 291 20.63 -10.66 -44.68
C GLY A 291 20.26 -9.22 -45.04
N MET A 292 19.10 -8.73 -44.59
CA MET A 292 18.63 -7.36 -44.84
C MET A 292 19.27 -6.37 -43.86
N GLN A 293 20.49 -5.95 -44.15
CA GLN A 293 21.33 -5.21 -43.20
C GLN A 293 20.76 -3.86 -42.76
N LEU A 294 20.16 -3.09 -43.67
CA LEU A 294 19.58 -1.79 -43.32
C LEU A 294 18.51 -1.92 -42.21
N LEU A 295 17.62 -2.91 -42.36
CA LEU A 295 16.56 -3.17 -41.38
C LEU A 295 17.13 -3.68 -40.06
N VAL A 296 18.15 -4.55 -40.11
CA VAL A 296 18.84 -5.02 -38.89
C VAL A 296 19.46 -3.84 -38.14
N TYR A 297 20.11 -2.89 -38.82
CA TYR A 297 20.67 -1.70 -38.17
C TYR A 297 19.60 -0.83 -37.51
N ILE A 298 18.46 -0.59 -38.19
CA ILE A 298 17.33 0.16 -37.61
C ILE A 298 16.83 -0.54 -36.34
N LEU A 299 16.63 -1.86 -36.38
CA LEU A 299 16.20 -2.63 -35.21
C LEU A 299 17.23 -2.62 -34.07
N VAL A 300 18.53 -2.56 -34.40
CA VAL A 300 19.59 -2.45 -33.40
C VAL A 300 19.53 -1.10 -32.67
N ILE A 301 19.32 0.00 -33.39
CA ILE A 301 19.17 1.33 -32.77
C ILE A 301 17.91 1.39 -31.90
N THR A 302 16.78 0.90 -32.40
CA THR A 302 15.53 0.86 -31.64
C THR A 302 15.66 -0.03 -30.41
N GLY A 303 16.27 -1.22 -30.57
CA GLY A 303 16.48 -2.17 -29.48
C GLY A 303 17.42 -1.65 -28.39
N TRP A 304 18.43 -0.87 -28.76
CA TRP A 304 19.35 -0.25 -27.80
C TRP A 304 18.62 0.64 -26.78
N LEU A 305 17.72 1.50 -27.26
CA LEU A 305 16.91 2.37 -26.40
C LEU A 305 15.88 1.57 -25.59
N LEU A 306 15.22 0.59 -26.23
CA LEU A 306 14.22 -0.24 -25.55
C LEU A 306 14.81 -1.06 -24.42
N VAL A 307 15.96 -1.72 -24.63
CA VAL A 307 16.67 -2.48 -23.59
C VAL A 307 17.04 -1.59 -22.39
N THR A 308 17.45 -0.35 -22.66
CA THR A 308 17.73 0.62 -21.59
C THR A 308 16.47 0.91 -20.77
N GLY A 309 15.36 1.20 -21.45
CA GLY A 309 14.07 1.45 -20.81
C GLY A 309 13.57 0.26 -19.98
N THR A 310 13.73 -0.98 -20.48
CA THR A 310 13.29 -2.18 -19.78
C THR A 310 14.13 -2.49 -18.53
N PHE A 311 15.44 -2.18 -18.53
CA PHE A 311 16.25 -2.26 -17.31
C PHE A 311 15.85 -1.21 -16.26
N ILE A 312 15.54 0.02 -16.69
CA ILE A 312 15.03 1.07 -15.79
C ILE A 312 13.69 0.63 -15.18
N LEU A 313 12.75 0.17 -16.00
CA LEU A 313 11.47 -0.38 -15.54
C LEU A 313 11.67 -1.54 -14.55
N SER A 314 12.57 -2.47 -14.86
CA SER A 314 12.91 -3.59 -13.98
C SER A 314 13.43 -3.10 -12.61
N GLY A 315 14.30 -2.09 -12.60
CA GLY A 315 14.80 -1.45 -11.38
C GLY A 315 13.68 -0.81 -10.55
N THR A 316 12.78 -0.06 -11.20
CA THR A 316 11.62 0.55 -10.52
C THR A 316 10.69 -0.50 -9.90
N PHE A 317 10.40 -1.60 -10.61
CA PHE A 317 9.60 -2.70 -10.06
C PHE A 317 10.30 -3.45 -8.94
N LEU A 318 11.64 -3.53 -8.94
CA LEU A 318 12.40 -4.10 -7.83
C LEU A 318 12.28 -3.22 -6.57
N ILE A 319 12.34 -1.90 -6.71
CA ILE A 319 12.08 -0.96 -5.60
C ILE A 319 10.68 -1.18 -5.04
N LEU A 320 9.67 -1.23 -5.92
CA LEU A 320 8.29 -1.46 -5.52
C LEU A 320 8.10 -2.82 -4.84
N HIS A 321 8.71 -3.88 -5.36
CA HIS A 321 8.70 -5.21 -4.74
C HIS A 321 9.28 -5.19 -3.32
N ASN A 322 10.43 -4.54 -3.14
CA ASN A 322 11.06 -4.43 -1.84
C ASN A 322 10.22 -3.59 -0.87
N ALA A 323 9.73 -2.43 -1.30
CA ALA A 323 8.87 -1.58 -0.47
C ALA A 323 7.58 -2.31 -0.06
N ALA A 324 6.91 -3.00 -0.99
CA ALA A 324 5.70 -3.77 -0.70
C ALA A 324 5.96 -4.92 0.29
N ALA A 325 7.06 -5.65 0.10
CA ALA A 325 7.44 -6.73 1.02
C ALA A 325 7.85 -6.19 2.41
N ASP A 326 8.49 -5.02 2.47
CA ASP A 326 8.82 -4.36 3.74
C ASP A 326 7.53 -3.91 4.45
N THR A 327 6.57 -3.34 3.72
CA THR A 327 5.23 -2.98 4.24
C THR A 327 4.49 -4.20 4.79
N CYS A 328 4.53 -5.33 4.08
CA CYS A 328 3.88 -6.56 4.54
C CYS A 328 4.43 -7.08 5.87
N ILE A 329 5.74 -6.99 6.10
CA ILE A 329 6.35 -7.36 7.38
C ILE A 329 6.04 -6.31 8.45
N ALA A 330 6.09 -5.02 8.10
CA ALA A 330 5.75 -3.94 9.02
C ALA A 330 4.30 -4.04 9.53
N MET A 331 3.35 -4.40 8.66
CA MET A 331 1.95 -4.65 9.05
C MET A 331 1.82 -5.79 10.07
N ASP A 332 2.53 -6.91 9.87
CA ASP A 332 2.51 -8.05 10.79
C ASP A 332 3.15 -7.73 12.14
N GLU A 333 4.33 -7.09 12.13
CA GLU A 333 5.01 -6.69 13.36
C GLU A 333 4.20 -5.66 14.17
N TRP A 334 3.52 -4.72 13.50
CA TRP A 334 2.62 -3.76 14.14
C TRP A 334 1.42 -4.46 14.79
N VAL A 335 0.81 -5.43 14.10
CA VAL A 335 -0.28 -6.24 14.64
C VAL A 335 0.12 -6.97 15.93
N GLN A 336 1.37 -7.44 16.00
CA GLN A 336 1.90 -8.17 17.16
C GLN A 336 2.32 -7.26 18.32
N ASN A 337 2.59 -5.96 18.07
CA ASN A 337 3.12 -5.02 19.06
C ASN A 337 2.20 -3.79 19.26
N PRO A 338 0.98 -3.98 19.76
CA PRO A 338 -0.04 -2.93 19.78
C PRO A 338 0.19 -1.79 20.78
N ALA A 339 1.13 -1.95 21.70
CA ALA A 339 1.43 -0.96 22.73
C ALA A 339 2.65 -0.09 22.39
N ALA A 340 3.32 -0.35 21.26
CA ALA A 340 4.51 0.37 20.87
C ALA A 340 4.18 1.49 19.88
N HIS A 341 4.80 2.65 20.05
CA HIS A 341 4.74 3.72 19.06
C HIS A 341 5.65 3.38 17.88
N THR A 342 5.10 3.47 16.68
CA THR A 342 5.75 3.08 15.43
C THR A 342 5.50 4.09 14.32
N ALA A 343 6.29 4.02 13.25
CA ALA A 343 6.09 4.84 12.06
C ALA A 343 4.75 4.60 11.33
N LEU A 344 4.05 3.50 11.63
CA LEU A 344 2.75 3.20 11.05
C LEU A 344 1.64 4.03 11.71
N ASP A 345 1.77 4.35 13.01
CA ASP A 345 0.76 5.11 13.77
C ASP A 345 0.54 6.51 13.19
N ASP A 346 1.59 7.15 12.68
CA ASP A 346 1.53 8.48 12.04
C ASP A 346 0.78 8.48 10.70
N VAL A 347 0.55 7.31 10.11
CA VAL A 347 -0.05 7.12 8.79
C VAL A 347 -1.49 6.58 8.88
N LEU A 348 -1.84 5.94 9.99
CA LEU A 348 -3.14 5.30 10.15
C LEU A 348 -4.25 6.30 10.54
N PRO A 349 -5.48 6.11 10.04
CA PRO A 349 -6.63 6.93 10.42
C PRO A 349 -7.20 6.49 11.79
N CYS A 350 -6.33 6.19 12.75
CA CYS A 350 -6.75 5.92 14.12
C CYS A 350 -7.21 7.22 14.78
N VAL A 351 -8.35 7.18 15.46
CA VAL A 351 -8.79 8.31 16.28
C VAL A 351 -7.86 8.38 17.49
N ASP A 352 -7.41 9.58 17.84
CA ASP A 352 -6.60 9.74 19.05
C ASP A 352 -7.40 9.28 20.28
N LYS A 353 -6.68 8.73 21.26
CA LYS A 353 -7.29 8.10 22.42
C LYS A 353 -8.22 9.05 23.19
N GLU A 354 -7.94 10.36 23.17
CA GLU A 354 -8.71 11.38 23.89
C GLU A 354 -10.08 11.58 23.22
N THR A 355 -10.12 11.79 21.91
CA THR A 355 -11.34 11.98 21.12
C THR A 355 -12.25 10.74 21.17
N ALA A 356 -11.68 9.53 21.08
CA ALA A 356 -12.46 8.30 21.17
C ALA A 356 -13.04 8.09 22.58
N GLN A 357 -12.26 8.41 23.62
CA GLN A 357 -12.70 8.33 25.00
C GLN A 357 -13.79 9.37 25.32
N GLU A 358 -13.66 10.60 24.82
CA GLU A 358 -14.68 11.65 24.93
C GLU A 358 -16.00 11.18 24.30
N THR A 359 -15.94 10.62 23.09
CA THR A 359 -17.12 10.11 22.37
C THR A 359 -17.81 8.97 23.13
N LEU A 360 -17.02 8.05 23.71
CA LEU A 360 -17.53 6.94 24.52
C LEU A 360 -18.21 7.44 25.80
N VAL A 361 -17.59 8.38 26.52
CA VAL A 361 -18.15 8.99 27.74
C VAL A 361 -19.46 9.69 27.43
N LYS A 362 -19.51 10.47 26.35
CA LYS A 362 -20.70 11.19 25.92
C LYS A 362 -21.83 10.26 25.49
N SER A 363 -21.53 9.15 24.82
CA SER A 363 -22.54 8.11 24.51
C SER A 363 -23.20 7.55 25.77
N LYS A 364 -22.41 7.23 26.80
CA LYS A 364 -22.92 6.74 28.10
C LYS A 364 -23.75 7.80 28.80
N GLU A 365 -23.30 9.05 28.79
CA GLU A 365 -24.02 10.18 29.38
C GLU A 365 -25.40 10.37 28.73
N VAL A 366 -25.46 10.41 27.39
CA VAL A 366 -26.73 10.55 26.66
C VAL A 366 -27.66 9.36 26.93
N SER A 367 -27.13 8.13 26.94
CA SER A 367 -27.93 6.93 27.24
C SER A 367 -28.52 6.99 28.66
N ALA A 368 -27.72 7.36 29.67
CA ALA A 368 -28.17 7.53 31.05
C ALA A 368 -29.24 8.62 31.19
N LYS A 369 -29.03 9.79 30.57
CA LYS A 369 -29.98 10.92 30.62
C LYS A 369 -31.31 10.60 29.95
N LEU A 370 -31.29 9.81 28.88
CA LEU A 370 -32.52 9.38 28.22
C LEU A 370 -33.31 8.38 29.09
N VAL A 371 -32.63 7.53 29.87
CA VAL A 371 -33.29 6.69 30.89
C VAL A 371 -33.88 7.54 32.01
N ASP A 372 -33.14 8.53 32.50
CA ASP A 372 -33.63 9.43 33.55
C ASP A 372 -34.88 10.20 33.10
N LEU A 373 -34.91 10.66 31.85
CA LEU A 373 -36.07 11.34 31.25
C LEU A 373 -37.30 10.43 31.20
N VAL A 374 -37.12 9.17 30.76
CA VAL A 374 -38.23 8.19 30.77
C VAL A 374 -38.70 7.92 32.19
N ASN A 375 -37.78 7.76 33.15
CA ASN A 375 -38.12 7.54 34.54
C ASN A 375 -38.86 8.73 35.18
N GLU A 376 -38.48 9.96 34.83
CA GLU A 376 -39.16 11.17 35.31
C GLU A 376 -40.62 11.19 34.87
N VAL A 377 -40.90 10.83 33.61
CA VAL A 377 -42.28 10.71 33.11
C VAL A 377 -43.02 9.55 33.79
N ILE A 378 -42.37 8.41 34.00
CA ILE A 378 -42.97 7.28 34.72
C ILE A 378 -43.39 7.69 36.13
N THR A 379 -42.49 8.32 36.89
CA THR A 379 -42.74 8.65 38.30
C THR A 379 -43.64 9.86 38.46
N ASN A 380 -43.50 10.90 37.63
CA ASN A 380 -44.20 12.17 37.80
C ASN A 380 -45.47 12.29 36.96
N VAL A 381 -45.62 11.49 35.88
CA VAL A 381 -46.80 11.55 35.01
C VAL A 381 -47.62 10.27 35.11
N SER A 382 -47.04 9.11 34.77
CA SER A 382 -47.80 7.85 34.66
C SER A 382 -48.23 7.27 36.02
N ASN A 383 -47.39 7.41 37.04
CA ASN A 383 -47.63 6.84 38.37
C ASN A 383 -48.34 7.82 39.34
N ILE A 384 -48.53 9.09 38.97
CA ILE A 384 -49.28 10.07 39.77
C ILE A 384 -50.73 10.15 39.30
N ASN A 385 -51.66 9.85 40.21
CA ASN A 385 -53.09 9.99 39.92
C ASN A 385 -53.51 11.48 39.95
N PHE A 386 -53.50 12.14 38.80
CA PHE A 386 -53.91 13.53 38.66
C PHE A 386 -55.42 13.74 38.88
N SER A 387 -55.78 14.92 39.39
CA SER A 387 -57.18 15.34 39.50
C SER A 387 -57.78 15.57 38.10
N PRO A 388 -59.06 15.25 37.86
CA PRO A 388 -59.76 15.58 36.62
C PRO A 388 -59.75 17.08 36.26
N ASN A 389 -59.52 17.95 37.25
CA ASN A 389 -59.41 19.40 37.05
C ASN A 389 -58.07 19.82 36.41
N PHE A 390 -57.06 18.95 36.46
CA PHE A 390 -55.75 19.16 35.85
C PHE A 390 -55.67 18.47 34.49
N LYS A 391 -56.46 19.00 33.54
CA LYS A 391 -56.62 18.44 32.18
C LYS A 391 -55.31 18.13 31.41
N PRO A 392 -54.21 18.91 31.52
CA PRO A 392 -53.01 18.66 30.73
C PRO A 392 -52.37 17.29 30.96
N MET A 393 -52.40 16.76 32.19
CA MET A 393 -51.79 15.46 32.54
C MET A 393 -52.82 14.41 32.99
N TYR A 394 -54.12 14.71 32.88
CA TYR A 394 -55.18 13.80 33.29
C TYR A 394 -55.63 12.90 32.13
N PHE A 395 -55.50 11.58 32.29
CA PHE A 395 -55.95 10.59 31.29
C PHE A 395 -56.62 9.33 31.88
N ASN A 396 -57.26 9.43 33.06
CA ASN A 396 -58.04 8.35 33.70
C ASN A 396 -57.25 7.06 34.01
N GLN A 397 -56.11 7.24 34.67
CA GLN A 397 -55.19 6.15 35.05
C GLN A 397 -55.80 5.24 36.12
N SER A 398 -55.92 3.94 35.81
CA SER A 398 -56.62 2.98 36.68
C SER A 398 -55.85 1.67 36.92
N GLY A 399 -54.64 1.53 36.36
CA GLY A 399 -53.82 0.31 36.41
C GLY A 399 -52.78 0.24 37.54
N PRO A 400 -52.06 -0.90 37.68
CA PRO A 400 -50.93 -1.05 38.60
C PRO A 400 -49.80 -0.09 38.26
N ILE A 401 -48.97 0.25 39.26
CA ILE A 401 -47.83 1.17 39.11
C ILE A 401 -46.88 0.62 38.04
N LEU A 402 -46.47 1.49 37.12
CA LEU A 402 -45.54 1.17 36.06
C LEU A 402 -44.11 1.06 36.64
N PRO A 403 -43.39 -0.04 36.41
CA PRO A 403 -42.02 -0.19 36.87
C PRO A 403 -41.08 0.74 36.10
N THR A 404 -40.08 1.29 36.80
CA THR A 404 -39.09 2.21 36.25
C THR A 404 -38.09 1.48 35.35
N LEU A 405 -37.53 2.22 34.39
CA LEU A 405 -36.46 1.76 33.54
C LEU A 405 -35.14 1.71 34.32
N CYS A 406 -34.41 0.61 34.19
CA CYS A 406 -33.08 0.47 34.75
C CYS A 406 -32.10 1.38 34.03
N ASN A 407 -31.44 2.28 34.76
CA ASN A 407 -30.28 2.99 34.25
C ASN A 407 -29.07 2.04 34.29
N PRO A 408 -28.43 1.74 33.14
CA PRO A 408 -27.29 0.83 33.07
C PRO A 408 -26.01 1.42 33.68
N PHE A 409 -26.02 2.71 34.05
CA PHE A 409 -24.88 3.41 34.59
C PHE A 409 -25.19 4.05 35.96
N HIS A 410 -24.16 4.17 36.79
CA HIS A 410 -24.14 5.05 37.96
C HIS A 410 -23.91 6.51 37.54
N PRO A 411 -24.11 7.51 38.44
CA PRO A 411 -23.84 8.93 38.13
C PRO A 411 -22.40 9.24 37.72
N ASP A 412 -21.44 8.36 38.06
CA ASP A 412 -20.04 8.41 37.63
C ASP A 412 -19.77 7.65 36.31
N LEU A 413 -20.84 7.22 35.62
CA LEU A 413 -20.83 6.46 34.36
C LEU A 413 -20.21 5.05 34.46
N THR A 414 -20.05 4.52 35.69
CA THR A 414 -19.66 3.12 35.90
C THR A 414 -20.86 2.17 35.67
N PRO A 415 -20.63 0.93 35.20
CA PRO A 415 -21.73 -0.01 34.96
C PRO A 415 -22.50 -0.34 36.26
N ARG A 416 -23.82 -0.34 36.19
CA ARG A 416 -24.73 -0.62 37.31
C ARG A 416 -25.59 -1.84 37.02
N THR A 417 -25.78 -2.71 38.02
CA THR A 417 -26.77 -3.78 37.96
C THR A 417 -28.15 -3.27 38.36
N CYS A 418 -29.20 -3.66 37.63
CA CYS A 418 -30.57 -3.25 37.89
C CYS A 418 -31.05 -3.69 39.28
N SER A 419 -31.77 -2.80 39.96
CA SER A 419 -32.36 -3.05 41.27
C SER A 419 -33.68 -3.81 41.16
N SER A 420 -34.11 -4.46 42.25
CA SER A 420 -35.41 -5.15 42.28
C SER A 420 -36.56 -4.15 42.04
N GLY A 421 -37.37 -4.41 41.01
CA GLY A 421 -38.48 -3.54 40.59
C GLY A 421 -38.18 -2.64 39.37
N GLU A 422 -36.92 -2.58 38.93
CA GLU A 422 -36.55 -1.94 37.66
C GLU A 422 -36.65 -2.93 36.50
N VAL A 423 -36.89 -2.41 35.28
CA VAL A 423 -36.91 -3.22 34.05
C VAL A 423 -35.70 -2.89 33.19
N ASP A 424 -35.04 -3.93 32.69
CA ASP A 424 -33.91 -3.78 31.76
C ASP A 424 -34.33 -3.16 30.42
N LEU A 425 -33.41 -2.43 29.78
CA LEU A 425 -33.59 -1.78 28.46
C LEU A 425 -34.11 -2.75 27.38
N GLN A 426 -33.66 -4.01 27.38
CA GLN A 426 -34.07 -4.99 26.36
C GLN A 426 -35.52 -5.45 26.53
N ASN A 427 -36.00 -5.52 27.77
CA ASN A 427 -37.31 -6.07 28.11
C ASN A 427 -38.38 -5.01 28.39
N ALA A 428 -37.98 -3.74 28.54
CA ALA A 428 -38.85 -2.65 28.99
C ALA A 428 -40.08 -2.45 28.10
N THR A 429 -39.93 -2.44 26.77
CA THR A 429 -41.05 -2.27 25.84
C THR A 429 -42.08 -3.39 25.96
N GLN A 430 -41.61 -4.64 26.09
CA GLN A 430 -42.47 -5.80 26.27
C GLN A 430 -43.22 -5.73 27.61
N VAL A 431 -42.54 -5.37 28.70
CA VAL A 431 -43.16 -5.26 30.03
C VAL A 431 -44.19 -4.13 30.06
N TRP A 432 -43.87 -2.95 29.53
CA TRP A 432 -44.77 -1.80 29.52
C TRP A 432 -45.97 -1.98 28.59
N GLY A 433 -45.89 -2.84 27.58
CA GLY A 433 -47.02 -3.18 26.71
C GLY A 433 -48.24 -3.68 27.49
N GLY A 434 -48.03 -4.32 28.65
CA GLY A 434 -49.12 -4.75 29.55
C GLY A 434 -49.82 -3.63 30.32
N TYR A 435 -49.31 -2.39 30.27
CA TYR A 435 -49.82 -1.24 31.01
C TYR A 435 -50.53 -0.22 30.11
N VAL A 436 -50.61 -0.49 28.80
CA VAL A 436 -51.23 0.37 27.79
C VAL A 436 -52.75 0.27 27.85
N CYS A 437 -53.42 1.40 27.93
CA CYS A 437 -54.87 1.50 27.87
C CYS A 437 -55.37 1.74 26.44
N GLN A 438 -56.62 1.38 26.17
CA GLN A 438 -57.33 1.80 24.96
C GLN A 438 -57.90 3.20 25.16
N VAL A 439 -57.75 4.07 24.16
CA VAL A 439 -58.20 5.48 24.19
C VAL A 439 -59.42 5.68 23.30
N SER A 440 -60.22 6.70 23.61
CA SER A 440 -61.42 7.04 22.83
C SER A 440 -61.08 7.62 21.45
N PRO A 441 -61.79 7.23 20.37
CA PRO A 441 -61.55 7.78 19.03
C PRO A 441 -61.95 9.25 18.86
N THR A 442 -62.76 9.80 19.78
CA THR A 442 -63.44 11.09 19.62
C THR A 442 -63.10 12.13 20.70
N GLY A 443 -62.15 11.85 21.61
CA GLY A 443 -61.82 12.75 22.71
C GLY A 443 -60.33 12.77 23.06
N ASP A 444 -59.92 13.84 23.77
CA ASP A 444 -58.62 14.02 24.43
C ASP A 444 -58.11 12.69 24.98
N ASN A 445 -56.85 12.29 24.70
CA ASN A 445 -56.19 10.99 24.96
C ASN A 445 -56.48 10.31 26.33
N ILE A 446 -57.74 9.94 26.60
CA ILE A 446 -58.22 9.44 27.89
C ILE A 446 -58.39 7.94 27.80
N CYS A 447 -57.87 7.23 28.79
CA CYS A 447 -58.01 5.79 28.92
C CYS A 447 -59.48 5.37 29.19
N ILE A 448 -59.98 4.45 28.37
CA ILE A 448 -61.28 3.77 28.55
C ILE A 448 -61.10 2.46 29.32
N THR A 449 -59.99 1.76 29.09
CA THR A 449 -59.65 0.53 29.81
C THR A 449 -58.63 0.79 30.92
N THR A 450 -58.53 -0.16 31.85
CA THR A 450 -57.49 -0.15 32.89
C THR A 450 -56.10 -0.06 32.27
N GLY A 451 -55.33 0.94 32.67
CA GLY A 451 -53.94 1.14 32.25
C GLY A 451 -53.37 2.43 32.82
N ARG A 452 -52.06 2.62 32.64
CA ARG A 452 -51.33 3.84 33.05
C ARG A 452 -50.61 4.52 31.90
N LEU A 453 -50.66 3.96 30.69
CA LEU A 453 -50.03 4.51 29.50
C LEU A 453 -51.04 4.65 28.37
N THR A 454 -51.08 5.82 27.75
CA THR A 454 -51.75 5.99 26.46
C THR A 454 -50.87 5.41 25.35
N PRO A 455 -51.44 4.99 24.21
CA PRO A 455 -50.64 4.50 23.09
C PRO A 455 -49.58 5.50 22.61
N SER A 456 -49.89 6.80 22.66
CA SER A 456 -48.93 7.88 22.33
C SER A 456 -47.75 7.91 23.29
N LEU A 457 -48.01 7.90 24.60
CA LEU A 457 -46.97 7.95 25.63
C LEU A 457 -46.11 6.68 25.63
N TYR A 458 -46.74 5.52 25.41
CA TYR A 458 -46.03 4.25 25.24
C TYR A 458 -45.07 4.30 24.05
N ASN A 459 -45.50 4.79 22.89
CA ASN A 459 -44.65 4.88 21.71
C ASN A 459 -43.47 5.85 21.92
N GLN A 460 -43.69 6.98 22.59
CA GLN A 460 -42.61 7.93 22.91
C GLN A 460 -41.57 7.31 23.85
N MET A 461 -42.01 6.64 24.92
CA MET A 461 -41.10 5.97 25.84
C MET A 461 -40.39 4.77 25.21
N ALA A 462 -41.07 4.01 24.34
CA ALA A 462 -40.47 2.91 23.60
C ALA A 462 -39.36 3.39 22.65
N SER A 463 -39.56 4.54 21.99
CA SER A 463 -38.49 5.19 21.21
C SER A 463 -37.30 5.59 22.08
N GLY A 464 -37.54 6.18 23.25
CA GLY A 464 -36.49 6.51 24.21
C GLY A 464 -35.69 5.28 24.66
N VAL A 465 -36.36 4.19 25.02
CA VAL A 465 -35.72 2.92 25.38
C VAL A 465 -34.88 2.35 24.24
N ASN A 466 -35.42 2.32 23.02
CA ASN A 466 -34.72 1.77 21.87
C ASN A 466 -33.45 2.56 21.55
N LEU A 467 -33.49 3.89 21.66
CA LEU A 467 -32.33 4.76 21.46
C LEU A 467 -31.30 4.62 22.58
N SER A 468 -31.72 4.57 23.85
CA SER A 468 -30.83 4.29 24.99
C SER A 468 -30.12 2.95 24.83
N ASN A 469 -30.85 1.93 24.40
CA ASN A 469 -30.31 0.59 24.15
C ASN A 469 -29.33 0.59 22.97
N ALA A 470 -29.65 1.29 21.87
CA ALA A 470 -28.75 1.42 20.72
C ALA A 470 -27.44 2.13 21.12
N LEU A 471 -27.51 3.33 21.72
CA LEU A 471 -26.34 4.09 22.15
C LEU A 471 -25.47 3.31 23.17
N SER A 472 -26.10 2.59 24.10
CA SER A 472 -25.39 1.73 25.06
C SER A 472 -24.68 0.57 24.39
N ASN A 473 -25.27 -0.03 23.35
CA ASN A 473 -24.71 -1.19 22.64
C ASN A 473 -23.69 -0.82 21.56
N TYR A 474 -23.59 0.44 21.13
CA TYR A 474 -22.56 0.93 20.21
C TYR A 474 -21.23 1.26 20.91
N GLY A 475 -21.18 1.20 22.24
CA GLY A 475 -19.95 1.38 23.03
C GLY A 475 -18.74 0.56 22.53
N PRO A 476 -18.88 -0.75 22.24
CA PRO A 476 -17.80 -1.57 21.67
C PRO A 476 -17.28 -1.06 20.33
N THR A 477 -18.14 -0.56 19.43
CA THR A 477 -17.73 0.01 18.14
C THR A 477 -16.87 1.27 18.32
N LEU A 478 -17.21 2.11 19.29
CA LEU A 478 -16.41 3.29 19.67
C LEU A 478 -15.07 2.89 20.31
N VAL A 479 -15.03 1.77 21.03
CA VAL A 479 -13.80 1.19 21.58
C VAL A 479 -12.93 0.55 20.49
N GLU A 480 -13.52 -0.05 19.45
CA GLU A 480 -12.76 -0.56 18.29
C GLU A 480 -12.01 0.55 17.55
N LEU A 481 -12.61 1.75 17.48
CA LEU A 481 -12.00 2.97 16.95
C LEU A 481 -10.87 3.49 17.85
N GLN A 482 -11.00 3.32 19.16
CA GLN A 482 -10.01 3.73 20.16
C GLN A 482 -8.76 2.83 20.15
N ASP A 483 -8.94 1.51 20.08
CA ASP A 483 -7.85 0.53 20.20
C ASP A 483 -7.25 0.11 18.84
N CYS A 484 -7.70 0.75 17.76
CA CYS A 484 -7.37 0.43 16.35
C CYS A 484 -7.54 -1.06 16.02
N SER A 485 -8.45 -1.75 16.71
CA SER A 485 -8.62 -3.20 16.56
C SER A 485 -9.10 -3.55 15.16
N PHE A 486 -9.93 -2.69 14.56
CA PHE A 486 -10.34 -2.74 13.17
C PHE A 486 -9.14 -2.75 12.22
N VAL A 487 -8.24 -1.77 12.33
CA VAL A 487 -7.02 -1.70 11.51
C VAL A 487 -6.14 -2.93 11.69
N ARG A 488 -6.03 -3.42 12.93
CA ARG A 488 -5.27 -4.63 13.25
C ARG A 488 -5.85 -5.87 12.57
N GLN A 489 -7.17 -6.02 12.56
CA GLN A 489 -7.84 -7.11 11.85
C GLN A 489 -7.61 -7.00 10.34
N THR A 490 -7.78 -5.80 9.77
CA THR A 490 -7.52 -5.53 8.35
C THR A 490 -6.07 -5.86 7.97
N PHE A 491 -5.08 -5.45 8.75
CA PHE A 491 -3.67 -5.69 8.46
C PHE A 491 -3.27 -7.15 8.61
N ASN A 492 -3.81 -7.85 9.61
CA ASN A 492 -3.62 -9.29 9.73
C ASN A 492 -4.21 -10.05 8.52
N GLU A 493 -5.36 -9.61 8.02
CA GLU A 493 -5.99 -10.20 6.83
C GLU A 493 -5.18 -9.90 5.56
N ILE A 494 -4.75 -8.64 5.36
CA ILE A 494 -3.87 -8.24 4.25
C ILE A 494 -2.57 -9.04 4.27
N HIS A 495 -1.92 -9.13 5.42
CA HIS A 495 -0.67 -9.86 5.57
C HIS A 495 -0.84 -11.35 5.23
N ARG A 496 -1.89 -12.00 5.72
CA ARG A 496 -2.06 -13.45 5.52
C ARG A 496 -2.51 -13.80 4.11
N ASN A 497 -3.47 -13.06 3.55
CA ASN A 497 -4.17 -13.47 2.35
C ASN A 497 -3.72 -12.73 1.08
N TYR A 498 -3.18 -11.52 1.20
CA TYR A 498 -2.86 -10.67 0.04
C TYR A 498 -1.35 -10.50 -0.18
N CYS A 499 -0.57 -10.33 0.89
CA CYS A 499 0.87 -10.13 0.81
C CYS A 499 1.66 -11.25 0.10
N PRO A 500 1.38 -12.55 0.28
CA PRO A 500 2.10 -13.61 -0.45
C PRO A 500 1.93 -13.50 -1.96
N GLY A 501 0.71 -13.21 -2.43
CA GLY A 501 0.41 -12.98 -3.84
C GLY A 501 1.11 -11.74 -4.37
N LEU A 502 1.00 -10.62 -3.65
CA LEU A 502 1.65 -9.36 -4.03
C LEU A 502 3.16 -9.51 -4.18
N GLN A 503 3.82 -10.18 -3.22
CA GLN A 503 5.26 -10.42 -3.24
C GLN A 503 5.66 -11.35 -4.40
N GLN A 504 4.90 -12.43 -4.63
CA GLN A 504 5.20 -13.38 -5.70
C GLN A 504 5.05 -12.75 -7.09
N TYR A 505 3.94 -12.04 -7.33
CA TYR A 505 3.64 -11.51 -8.66
C TYR A 505 4.44 -10.26 -9.00
N SER A 506 4.71 -9.37 -8.02
CA SER A 506 5.66 -8.26 -8.22
C SER A 506 7.05 -8.77 -8.57
N ARG A 507 7.47 -9.90 -7.97
CA ARG A 507 8.73 -10.57 -8.33
C ARG A 507 8.76 -11.03 -9.78
N TRP A 508 7.67 -11.64 -10.25
CA TRP A 508 7.59 -12.10 -11.64
C TRP A 508 7.70 -10.96 -12.65
N VAL A 509 7.16 -9.78 -12.34
CA VAL A 509 7.25 -8.60 -13.21
C VAL A 509 8.71 -8.18 -13.41
N TYR A 510 9.46 -7.91 -12.34
CA TYR A 510 10.85 -7.44 -12.51
C TYR A 510 11.77 -8.53 -13.08
N VAL A 511 11.56 -9.80 -12.71
CA VAL A 511 12.31 -10.95 -13.27
C VAL A 511 12.02 -11.11 -14.76
N GLY A 512 10.76 -10.98 -15.18
CA GLY A 512 10.36 -11.00 -16.59
C GLY A 512 11.03 -9.89 -17.38
N LEU A 513 10.95 -8.65 -16.90
CA LEU A 513 11.61 -7.48 -17.52
C LEU A 513 13.13 -7.66 -17.62
N SER A 514 13.79 -8.13 -16.56
CA SER A 514 15.23 -8.41 -16.56
C SER A 514 15.59 -9.49 -17.58
N THR A 515 14.83 -10.59 -17.64
CA THR A 515 15.07 -11.71 -18.57
C THR A 515 14.95 -11.26 -20.02
N ILE A 516 13.90 -10.50 -20.35
CA ILE A 516 13.70 -9.93 -21.69
C ILE A 516 14.87 -8.99 -22.03
N SER A 517 15.24 -8.09 -21.11
CA SER A 517 16.31 -7.11 -21.32
C SER A 517 17.63 -7.80 -21.65
N ILE A 518 18.03 -8.80 -20.86
CA ILE A 518 19.28 -9.56 -21.06
C ILE A 518 19.24 -10.32 -22.38
N ALA A 519 18.14 -11.02 -22.68
CA ALA A 519 18.01 -11.80 -23.90
C ALA A 519 18.08 -10.92 -25.16
N VAL A 520 17.40 -9.77 -25.17
CA VAL A 520 17.44 -8.83 -26.29
C VAL A 520 18.80 -8.15 -26.39
N MET A 521 19.39 -7.70 -25.27
CA MET A 521 20.73 -7.12 -25.23
C MET A 521 21.77 -8.02 -25.93
N LEU A 522 21.77 -9.32 -25.58
CA LEU A 522 22.68 -10.30 -26.17
C LEU A 522 22.34 -10.59 -27.64
N SER A 523 21.05 -10.62 -27.99
CA SER A 523 20.59 -10.77 -29.37
C SER A 523 21.06 -9.63 -30.28
N LEU A 524 21.02 -8.38 -29.80
CA LEU A 524 21.47 -7.20 -30.53
C LEU A 524 22.96 -7.29 -30.91
N ILE A 525 23.81 -7.71 -29.97
CA ILE A 525 25.24 -7.91 -30.21
C ILE A 525 25.45 -9.01 -31.26
N LEU A 526 24.74 -10.13 -31.12
CA LEU A 526 24.88 -11.27 -32.02
C LEU A 526 24.32 -11.01 -33.42
N TRP A 527 23.30 -10.17 -33.58
CA TRP A 527 22.81 -9.76 -34.90
C TRP A 527 23.87 -9.02 -35.70
N ILE A 528 24.65 -8.14 -35.05
CA ILE A 528 25.77 -7.43 -35.70
C ILE A 528 26.85 -8.43 -36.14
N ILE A 529 27.25 -9.34 -35.25
CA ILE A 529 28.30 -10.34 -35.52
C ILE A 529 27.87 -11.29 -36.64
N TYR A 530 26.66 -11.86 -36.53
CA TYR A 530 26.13 -12.80 -37.53
C TYR A 530 25.93 -12.13 -38.90
N GLY A 531 25.38 -10.90 -38.92
CA GLY A 531 25.21 -10.12 -40.14
C GLY A 531 26.54 -9.83 -40.85
N ARG A 532 27.60 -9.57 -40.07
CA ARG A 532 28.97 -9.37 -40.59
C ARG A 532 29.55 -10.67 -41.16
N GLU A 533 29.53 -11.77 -40.41
CA GLU A 533 30.06 -13.07 -40.86
C GLU A 533 29.34 -13.60 -42.11
N ARG A 534 28.01 -13.43 -42.18
CA ARG A 534 27.21 -13.79 -43.36
C ARG A 534 27.66 -13.02 -44.60
N ARG A 535 27.95 -11.73 -44.46
CA ARG A 535 28.44 -10.88 -45.55
C ARG A 535 29.81 -11.36 -46.04
N HIS A 536 30.73 -11.66 -45.12
CA HIS A 536 32.04 -12.21 -45.48
C HIS A 536 31.90 -13.54 -46.23
N ARG A 537 31.02 -14.46 -45.79
CA ARG A 537 30.74 -15.71 -46.50
C ARG A 537 30.25 -15.48 -47.93
N ALA A 538 29.34 -14.53 -48.15
CA ALA A 538 28.82 -14.20 -49.47
C ALA A 538 29.91 -13.62 -50.39
N TYR A 539 30.76 -12.72 -49.89
CA TYR A 539 31.90 -12.19 -50.64
C TYR A 539 32.94 -13.27 -50.97
N THR A 540 33.30 -14.12 -50.01
CA THR A 540 34.26 -15.22 -50.25
C THR A 540 33.74 -16.22 -51.27
N ASN A 541 32.46 -16.60 -51.18
CA ASN A 541 31.84 -17.50 -52.15
C ASN A 541 31.71 -16.89 -53.56
N GLY A 542 31.49 -15.57 -53.66
CA GLY A 542 31.42 -14.85 -54.94
C GLY A 542 32.79 -14.61 -55.59
N LEU A 543 33.86 -14.51 -54.80
CA LEU A 543 35.24 -14.43 -55.31
C LEU A 543 35.74 -15.77 -55.86
N ILE A 544 35.30 -16.90 -55.29
CA ILE A 544 35.66 -18.25 -55.77
C ILE A 544 34.97 -18.60 -57.10
N THR A 545 33.83 -17.99 -57.43
CA THR A 545 33.07 -18.25 -58.66
C THR A 545 33.44 -17.36 -59.85
N LYS A 546 34.40 -16.44 -59.72
CA LYS A 546 34.91 -15.64 -60.86
C LYS A 546 36.16 -16.33 -61.43
N PRO A 547 36.12 -16.92 -62.64
CA PRO A 547 37.32 -17.50 -63.22
C PRO A 547 38.31 -16.38 -63.57
N THR A 548 39.53 -16.48 -63.05
CA THR A 548 40.70 -15.70 -63.46
C THR A 548 41.05 -16.08 -64.90
N GLY A 549 40.49 -15.35 -65.87
CA GLY A 549 40.94 -15.35 -67.25
C GLY A 549 41.80 -14.12 -67.48
N GLU A 550 43.11 -14.26 -67.34
CA GLU A 550 44.15 -13.48 -68.01
C GLU A 550 45.52 -14.03 -67.56
N GLU A 551 46.03 -15.01 -68.31
CA GLU A 551 47.46 -15.31 -68.36
C GLU A 551 47.92 -14.96 -69.78
N LEU A 552 48.68 -13.86 -69.88
CA LEU A 552 49.45 -13.49 -71.06
C LEU A 552 50.51 -14.56 -71.33
N GLU A 553 50.53 -15.13 -72.52
CA GLU A 553 51.75 -15.66 -73.12
C GLU A 553 52.09 -14.80 -74.34
N GLY A 554 53.20 -14.06 -74.22
CA GLY A 554 53.72 -13.21 -75.27
C GLY A 554 54.84 -13.88 -76.07
N ASN A 555 54.88 -13.48 -77.35
CA ASN A 555 56.00 -13.48 -78.30
C ASN A 555 56.44 -14.77 -79.01
N LYS A 556 56.24 -14.74 -80.33
CA LYS A 556 57.34 -14.78 -81.31
C LYS A 556 57.02 -13.90 -82.54
N GLU A 557 57.86 -12.89 -82.76
CA GLU A 557 58.05 -12.20 -84.05
C GLU A 557 58.49 -13.19 -85.14
N SER A 558 58.07 -12.89 -86.37
CA SER A 558 59.01 -12.63 -87.47
C SER A 558 59.21 -11.13 -87.60
#